data_AF-A0A833UQ08-F1
#
_entry.id   AF-A0A833UQ08-F1
#
_cell.length_a   1.000
_cell.length_b   1.000
_cell.length_c   1.000
_cell.angle_alpha   90.00
_cell.angle_beta   90.00
_cell.angle_gamma   90.00
#
_symmetry.space_group_name_H-M   'P 1'
#
loop_
_entity.id
_entity.type
_entity.pdbx_description
1 polymer ?
#
loop_
_entity_poly.entity_id
_entity_poly.type
_entity_poly.pdbx_seq_one_letter_code
_entity_poly.pdbx_strand_id
1 'polypeptide(L)'
;RMWDPSIDQGKLVPLNIDKRYVMLRDSSGFYSYAIYEHLEEWPAFNIDNTRIAFKLREDMFRYMAIADNRQRFMPLPEDRLADRGQALAYPEAVLLVNPVEPDFKGEVDDKYQYSCENKDNRVHGWISNNPSVGFWQITASDEFRSGGPLKQCLTSHVGPTTLAIFHSVHYSGEDLVLKFGPNEPWKKVFGPVFIFLNSLTDGDDPLLLWEDAKQQGHLHTYRFCDNVWTFILQGATFKSEECQETVSQREMVARKKVGAGLITCRNFVTKVKGLKAAANVGYTMDSESFFETQYKRTVQNSTKFLILYSSETTPSV
;
A
#
# COMPACT_ATOMS: atom_id res chain seq x y z
N ARG A 1 8.50 -17.15 7.96
CA ARG A 1 8.30 -17.85 9.24
C ARG A 1 7.12 -18.78 9.05
N MET A 2 7.36 -20.08 9.13
CA MET A 2 6.28 -21.05 9.22
C MET A 2 5.89 -21.20 10.68
N TRP A 3 4.60 -21.38 10.96
CA TRP A 3 4.18 -21.71 12.33
C TRP A 3 4.40 -23.19 12.60
N ASP A 4 4.95 -23.49 13.77
CA ASP A 4 5.18 -24.84 14.24
C ASP A 4 4.70 -24.94 15.70
N PRO A 5 3.64 -25.72 15.99
CA PRO A 5 3.10 -25.85 17.34
C PRO A 5 4.10 -26.49 18.32
N SER A 6 5.05 -27.30 17.83
CA SER A 6 6.01 -28.03 18.67
C SER A 6 7.14 -27.14 19.21
N ILE A 7 7.42 -26.02 18.54
CA ILE A 7 8.54 -25.13 18.87
C ILE A 7 8.16 -24.11 19.94
N ASP A 8 6.89 -23.72 20.04
CA ASP A 8 6.53 -22.43 20.65
C ASP A 8 5.70 -22.48 21.93
N GLN A 9 5.16 -23.64 22.33
CA GLN A 9 4.29 -23.78 23.51
C GLN A 9 3.19 -22.67 23.62
N GLY A 10 2.68 -22.19 22.49
CA GLY A 10 1.66 -21.13 22.43
C GLY A 10 2.14 -19.68 22.49
N LYS A 11 3.46 -19.40 22.41
CA LYS A 11 3.98 -18.02 22.46
C LYS A 11 3.82 -17.25 21.15
N LEU A 12 3.86 -17.92 19.99
CA LEU A 12 3.62 -17.27 18.70
C LEU A 12 2.25 -17.62 18.14
N VAL A 13 1.68 -16.64 17.43
CA VAL A 13 0.41 -16.78 16.72
C VAL A 13 0.47 -17.90 15.67
N PRO A 14 -0.62 -18.67 15.48
CA PRO A 14 -0.74 -19.75 14.51
C PRO A 14 -0.84 -19.23 13.08
N LEU A 15 0.23 -18.60 12.57
CA LEU A 15 0.19 -17.88 11.30
C LEU A 15 1.50 -18.03 10.53
N ASN A 16 1.42 -18.51 9.30
CA ASN A 16 2.54 -18.42 8.37
C ASN A 16 2.71 -16.96 7.94
N ILE A 17 3.96 -16.49 7.99
CA ILE A 17 4.34 -15.13 7.64
C ILE A 17 5.47 -15.23 6.61
N ASP A 18 5.15 -15.09 5.34
CA ASP A 18 6.12 -15.00 4.24
C ASP A 18 6.39 -13.53 3.93
N LYS A 19 7.58 -13.04 4.28
CA LYS A 19 8.01 -11.66 4.03
C LYS A 19 8.86 -11.65 2.78
N ARG A 20 8.55 -10.76 1.84
CA ARG A 20 9.21 -10.71 0.55
C ARG A 20 9.75 -9.33 0.26
N TYR A 21 10.89 -9.32 -0.43
CA TYR A 21 11.58 -8.13 -0.89
C TYR A 21 11.85 -8.29 -2.38
N VAL A 22 11.58 -7.26 -3.15
CA VAL A 22 11.82 -7.24 -4.60
C VAL A 22 12.61 -6.00 -4.95
N MET A 23 13.83 -6.20 -5.44
CA MET A 23 14.69 -5.14 -5.95
C MET A 23 14.67 -5.20 -7.47
N LEU A 24 14.28 -4.09 -8.11
CA LEU A 24 14.30 -3.98 -9.55
C LEU A 24 15.63 -3.40 -10.00
N ARG A 25 16.09 -3.81 -11.17
CA ARG A 25 17.26 -3.18 -11.82
C ARG A 25 16.95 -1.69 -12.02
N ASP A 26 17.96 -0.85 -11.80
CA ASP A 26 17.91 0.59 -12.02
C ASP A 26 16.81 1.29 -11.18
N SER A 27 16.53 0.76 -9.99
CA SER A 27 15.59 1.34 -9.03
C SER A 27 16.34 1.73 -7.76
N SER A 28 16.16 2.97 -7.31
CA SER A 28 16.75 3.48 -6.06
C SER A 28 15.93 3.05 -4.84
N GLY A 29 15.59 1.76 -4.77
CA GLY A 29 14.70 1.26 -3.75
C GLY A 29 14.31 -0.20 -3.93
N PHE A 30 13.42 -0.67 -3.07
CA PHE A 30 12.91 -2.04 -3.12
C PHE A 30 11.46 -2.10 -2.67
N TYR A 31 10.68 -3.01 -3.25
CA TYR A 31 9.35 -3.32 -2.76
C TYR A 31 9.42 -4.29 -1.59
N SER A 32 8.50 -4.14 -0.65
CA SER A 32 8.25 -5.12 0.38
C SER A 32 6.76 -5.44 0.48
N TYR A 33 6.45 -6.71 0.67
CA TYR A 33 5.11 -7.21 0.89
C TYR A 33 5.17 -8.46 1.75
N ALA A 34 4.03 -8.86 2.29
CA ALA A 34 3.95 -10.10 3.05
C ALA A 34 2.71 -10.90 2.68
N ILE A 35 2.84 -12.23 2.69
CA ILE A 35 1.73 -13.17 2.54
C ILE A 35 1.52 -13.84 3.88
N TYR A 36 0.33 -13.64 4.43
CA TYR A 36 -0.08 -14.26 5.68
C TYR A 36 -1.03 -15.41 5.36
N GLU A 37 -0.84 -16.55 6.01
CA GLU A 37 -1.63 -17.76 5.77
C GLU A 37 -1.88 -18.51 7.08
N HIS A 38 -3.15 -18.69 7.40
CA HIS A 38 -3.66 -19.55 8.46
C HIS A 38 -4.23 -20.80 7.78
N LEU A 39 -3.76 -21.98 8.17
CA LEU A 39 -4.18 -23.23 7.54
C LEU A 39 -5.41 -23.82 8.22
N GLU A 40 -6.06 -24.74 7.52
CA GLU A 40 -7.06 -25.62 8.13
C GLU A 40 -6.38 -26.41 9.27
N GLU A 41 -7.18 -26.83 10.26
CA GLU A 41 -6.71 -27.53 11.48
C GLU A 41 -5.92 -26.67 12.50
N TRP A 42 -5.74 -25.37 12.23
CA TRP A 42 -5.00 -24.50 13.14
C TRP A 42 -5.87 -23.82 14.20
N PRO A 43 -5.31 -23.51 15.40
CA PRO A 43 -6.06 -22.89 16.48
C PRO A 43 -6.55 -21.47 16.14
N ALA A 44 -7.65 -21.07 16.76
CA ALA A 44 -8.16 -19.70 16.67
C ALA A 44 -7.13 -18.66 17.13
N PHE A 45 -7.12 -17.50 16.49
CA PHE A 45 -6.30 -16.36 16.90
C PHE A 45 -6.83 -15.03 16.33
N ASN A 46 -6.30 -13.93 16.85
CA ASN A 46 -6.66 -12.58 16.42
C ASN A 46 -5.45 -11.83 15.85
N ILE A 47 -5.69 -10.93 14.91
CA ILE A 47 -4.71 -9.92 14.46
C ILE A 47 -5.28 -8.53 14.74
N ASP A 48 -4.73 -7.88 15.76
CA ASP A 48 -5.08 -6.50 16.09
C ASP A 48 -4.29 -5.50 15.24
N ASN A 49 -3.01 -5.81 15.01
CA ASN A 49 -2.09 -4.93 14.31
C ASN A 49 -1.06 -5.73 13.51
N THR A 50 -0.83 -5.33 12.26
CA THR A 50 0.31 -5.80 11.47
C THR A 50 0.88 -4.68 10.62
N ARG A 51 2.21 -4.64 10.52
CA ARG A 51 2.97 -3.57 9.88
C ARG A 51 4.39 -4.00 9.55
N ILE A 52 5.01 -3.27 8.65
CA ILE A 52 6.47 -3.22 8.55
C ILE A 52 6.95 -1.99 9.33
N ALA A 53 8.02 -2.15 10.10
CA ALA A 53 8.67 -1.05 10.79
C ALA A 53 10.14 -1.02 10.39
N PHE A 54 10.62 0.14 9.93
CA PHE A 54 12.03 0.39 9.69
C PHE A 54 12.54 1.32 10.78
N LYS A 55 13.41 0.79 11.65
CA LYS A 55 14.16 1.61 12.61
C LYS A 55 15.44 2.05 11.92
N LEU A 56 15.49 3.33 11.54
CA LEU A 56 16.63 3.93 10.88
C LEU A 56 17.71 4.30 11.90
N ARG A 57 18.87 4.70 11.39
CA ARG A 57 20.00 5.16 12.20
C ARG A 57 19.67 6.46 12.90
N GLU A 58 19.65 6.41 14.22
CA GLU A 58 19.33 7.55 15.07
C GLU A 58 20.31 8.70 14.88
N ASP A 59 21.59 8.43 14.69
CA ASP A 59 22.62 9.45 14.46
C ASP A 59 22.50 10.17 13.12
N MET A 60 21.75 9.61 12.16
CA MET A 60 21.61 10.17 10.81
C MET A 60 20.26 10.84 10.58
N PHE A 61 19.17 10.13 10.87
CA PHE A 61 17.82 10.57 10.50
C PHE A 61 17.17 11.31 11.66
N ARG A 62 17.01 12.63 11.51
CA ARG A 62 16.50 13.52 12.57
C ARG A 62 15.25 14.29 12.15
N TYR A 63 15.01 14.41 10.85
CA TYR A 63 13.93 15.21 10.30
C TYR A 63 12.89 14.31 9.64
N MET A 64 11.65 14.39 10.09
CA MET A 64 10.54 13.60 9.59
C MET A 64 9.66 14.44 8.68
N ALA A 65 9.16 13.83 7.60
CA ALA A 65 8.18 14.44 6.72
C ALA A 65 7.05 13.45 6.39
N ILE A 66 5.81 13.84 6.70
CA ILE A 66 4.60 13.02 6.47
C ILE A 66 3.52 13.75 5.66
N ALA A 67 3.64 15.07 5.53
CA ALA A 67 2.86 15.91 4.61
C ALA A 67 3.61 17.24 4.39
N ASP A 68 3.22 18.00 3.38
CA ASP A 68 3.84 19.31 3.07
C ASP A 68 3.80 20.28 4.26
N ASN A 69 2.72 20.23 5.04
CA ASN A 69 2.53 21.06 6.23
C ASN A 69 2.87 20.35 7.55
N ARG A 70 3.42 19.12 7.50
CA ARG A 70 3.74 18.31 8.67
C ARG A 70 5.11 17.67 8.49
N GLN A 71 6.11 18.50 8.75
CA GLN A 71 7.51 18.14 8.74
C GLN A 71 8.18 18.80 9.94
N ARG A 72 9.09 18.09 10.59
CA ARG A 72 9.80 18.63 11.75
C ARG A 72 11.01 17.76 12.10
N PHE A 73 11.93 18.36 12.85
CA PHE A 73 12.81 17.56 13.69
C PHE A 73 11.99 16.79 14.72
N MET A 74 12.35 15.54 14.92
CA MET A 74 11.64 14.64 15.84
C MET A 74 12.40 14.52 17.16
N PRO A 75 11.67 14.49 18.30
CA PRO A 75 12.28 14.14 19.58
C PRO A 75 12.94 12.76 19.53
N LEU A 76 13.96 12.59 20.37
CA LEU A 76 14.64 11.31 20.51
C LEU A 76 13.96 10.41 21.53
N PRO A 77 14.18 9.09 21.45
CA PRO A 77 13.73 8.17 22.49
C PRO A 77 14.19 8.60 23.89
N GLU A 78 15.40 9.13 24.01
CA GLU A 78 16.01 9.58 25.27
C GLU A 78 15.30 10.81 25.85
N ASP A 79 14.67 11.65 25.03
CA ASP A 79 13.91 12.82 25.49
C ASP A 79 12.65 12.42 26.26
N ARG A 80 12.23 11.15 26.14
CA ARG A 80 11.09 10.58 26.86
C ARG A 80 11.47 9.87 28.17
N LEU A 81 12.76 9.80 28.51
CA LEU A 81 13.23 9.21 29.78
C LEU A 81 12.87 10.11 30.96
N ALA A 82 12.71 9.53 32.16
CA ALA A 82 12.17 10.24 33.33
C ALA A 82 12.99 11.46 33.80
N ASP A 83 14.27 11.54 33.45
CA ASP A 83 15.16 12.68 33.72
C ASP A 83 14.99 13.83 32.71
N ARG A 84 14.37 13.55 31.55
CA ARG A 84 14.21 14.50 30.42
C ARG A 84 12.75 14.76 30.05
N GLY A 85 11.86 13.86 30.39
CA GLY A 85 10.45 13.90 30.04
C GLY A 85 9.56 13.46 31.20
N GLN A 86 8.31 13.91 31.15
CA GLN A 86 7.27 13.57 32.11
C GLN A 86 6.12 12.88 31.39
N ALA A 87 5.91 11.60 31.69
CA ALA A 87 4.73 10.88 31.22
C ALA A 87 3.45 11.60 31.68
N LEU A 88 2.51 11.78 30.77
CA LEU A 88 1.20 12.39 31.04
C LEU A 88 0.15 11.32 31.34
N ALA A 89 -1.11 11.73 31.46
CA ALA A 89 -2.22 10.83 31.78
C ALA A 89 -2.39 9.69 30.75
N TYR A 90 -2.07 9.95 29.48
CA TYR A 90 -2.08 8.93 28.42
C TYR A 90 -0.66 8.37 28.24
N PRO A 91 -0.48 7.04 28.20
CA PRO A 91 0.86 6.43 28.16
C PRO A 91 1.63 6.75 26.87
N GLU A 92 0.93 7.14 25.80
CA GLU A 92 1.54 7.62 24.57
C GLU A 92 2.14 9.03 24.65
N ALA A 93 1.64 9.87 25.55
CA ALA A 93 1.96 11.29 25.60
C ALA A 93 3.00 11.60 26.67
N VAL A 94 4.08 12.28 26.28
CA VAL A 94 5.17 12.68 27.17
C VAL A 94 5.45 14.17 26.99
N LEU A 95 5.43 14.93 28.08
CA LEU A 95 5.90 16.32 28.11
C LEU A 95 7.42 16.33 28.09
N LEU A 96 8.01 17.08 27.16
CA LEU A 96 9.45 17.22 27.01
C LEU A 96 9.95 18.34 27.94
N VAL A 97 10.61 17.96 29.04
CA VAL A 97 11.01 18.88 30.13
C VAL A 97 12.44 19.39 29.92
N ASN A 98 13.34 18.51 29.51
CA ASN A 98 14.75 18.79 29.24
C ASN A 98 15.24 18.01 27.99
N PRO A 99 14.67 18.29 26.80
CA PRO A 99 15.01 17.59 25.56
C PRO A 99 16.44 17.91 25.07
N VAL A 100 16.99 17.06 24.19
CA VAL A 100 18.30 17.27 23.56
C VAL A 100 18.28 18.53 22.73
N GLU A 101 17.23 18.73 21.94
CA GLU A 101 16.97 19.94 21.19
C GLU A 101 16.18 20.92 22.06
N PRO A 102 16.77 22.05 22.50
CA PRO A 102 16.12 22.96 23.44
C PRO A 102 14.78 23.52 22.97
N ASP A 103 14.58 23.65 21.66
CA ASP A 103 13.36 24.17 21.06
C ASP A 103 12.13 23.28 21.33
N PHE A 104 12.33 21.98 21.63
CA PHE A 104 11.24 21.07 21.97
C PHE A 104 10.74 21.22 23.41
N LYS A 105 11.39 22.05 24.23
CA LYS A 105 11.06 22.17 25.65
C LYS A 105 9.63 22.70 25.84
N GLY A 106 8.84 21.96 26.62
CA GLY A 106 7.44 22.27 26.88
C GLY A 106 6.46 21.69 25.86
N GLU A 107 6.94 21.06 24.79
CA GLU A 107 6.10 20.32 23.86
C GLU A 107 5.65 18.98 24.44
N VAL A 108 4.53 18.47 23.93
CA VAL A 108 4.07 17.10 24.19
C VAL A 108 4.33 16.26 22.96
N ASP A 109 5.15 15.22 23.11
CA ASP A 109 5.35 14.18 22.09
C ASP A 109 4.33 13.05 22.30
N ASP A 110 3.47 12.86 21.29
CA ASP A 110 2.47 11.80 21.24
C ASP A 110 2.54 11.10 19.88
N LYS A 111 2.67 9.76 19.89
CA LYS A 111 2.76 8.96 18.66
C LYS A 111 1.61 9.23 17.69
N TYR A 112 0.43 9.58 18.17
CA TYR A 112 -0.75 9.86 17.34
C TYR A 112 -0.67 11.20 16.61
N GLN A 113 0.26 12.10 16.96
CA GLN A 113 0.56 13.30 16.18
C GLN A 113 1.17 12.98 14.82
N TYR A 114 1.57 11.73 14.57
CA TYR A 114 2.20 11.25 13.34
C TYR A 114 1.28 10.29 12.56
N SER A 115 -0.03 10.36 12.76
CA SER A 115 -1.00 9.65 11.93
C SER A 115 -1.36 10.43 10.66
N CYS A 116 -1.70 9.71 9.59
CA CYS A 116 -2.30 10.27 8.37
C CYS A 116 -3.50 9.42 7.94
N GLU A 117 -4.51 10.05 7.34
CA GLU A 117 -5.61 9.35 6.68
C GLU A 117 -5.07 8.51 5.51
N ASN A 118 -5.59 7.31 5.31
CA ASN A 118 -5.12 6.39 4.28
C ASN A 118 -5.13 7.01 2.87
N LYS A 119 -6.16 7.82 2.54
CA LYS A 119 -6.26 8.47 1.23
C LYS A 119 -5.08 9.40 0.92
N ASP A 120 -4.51 10.02 1.94
CA ASP A 120 -3.41 11.00 1.84
C ASP A 120 -2.05 10.36 2.17
N ASN A 121 -2.03 9.19 2.83
CA ASN A 121 -0.84 8.44 3.23
C ASN A 121 -0.20 7.70 2.04
N ARG A 122 0.34 8.49 1.10
CA ARG A 122 1.00 8.05 -0.13
C ARG A 122 2.51 7.98 0.00
N VAL A 123 3.12 9.00 0.61
CA VAL A 123 4.57 9.10 0.82
C VAL A 123 4.81 9.68 2.19
N HIS A 124 5.72 9.07 2.94
CA HIS A 124 6.26 9.62 4.18
C HIS A 124 7.64 9.06 4.46
N GLY A 125 8.40 9.72 5.31
CA GLY A 125 9.75 9.27 5.59
C GLY A 125 10.57 10.23 6.42
N TRP A 126 11.89 10.09 6.23
CA TRP A 126 12.90 10.75 7.04
C TRP A 126 14.03 11.27 6.18
N ILE A 127 14.58 12.41 6.60
CA ILE A 127 15.73 13.06 6.00
C ILE A 127 16.90 12.97 6.98
N SER A 128 18.06 12.62 6.44
CA SER A 128 19.37 12.81 7.03
C SER A 128 20.06 13.95 6.29
N ASN A 129 20.66 14.89 7.04
CA ASN A 129 21.40 16.00 6.45
C ASN A 129 22.89 15.68 6.23
N ASN A 130 23.41 14.64 6.90
CA ASN A 130 24.81 14.24 6.79
C ASN A 130 24.98 12.71 6.84
N PRO A 131 25.17 12.03 5.69
CA PRO A 131 25.02 12.57 4.33
C PRO A 131 23.57 13.00 4.03
N SER A 132 23.41 13.86 3.01
CA SER A 132 22.09 14.32 2.53
C SER A 132 21.35 13.19 1.81
N VAL A 133 20.56 12.42 2.57
CA VAL A 133 19.85 11.23 2.09
C VAL A 133 18.43 11.16 2.65
N GLY A 134 17.50 10.68 1.82
CA GLY A 134 16.12 10.44 2.19
C GLY A 134 15.78 8.96 2.27
N PHE A 135 14.96 8.59 3.24
CA PHE A 135 14.35 7.27 3.36
C PHE A 135 12.84 7.41 3.35
N TRP A 136 12.18 6.82 2.35
CA TRP A 136 10.76 7.05 2.10
C TRP A 136 9.98 5.75 1.97
N GLN A 137 8.83 5.68 2.62
CA GLN A 137 7.82 4.68 2.34
C GLN A 137 6.80 5.25 1.36
N ILE A 138 6.61 4.56 0.24
CA ILE A 138 5.64 4.86 -0.79
C ILE A 138 4.55 3.79 -0.83
N THR A 139 3.29 4.22 -0.75
CA THR A 139 2.10 3.36 -0.82
C THR A 139 1.23 3.74 -2.01
N ALA A 140 1.44 3.02 -3.12
CA ALA A 140 0.75 3.30 -4.39
C ALA A 140 -0.74 2.91 -4.36
N SER A 141 -1.13 1.94 -3.50
CA SER A 141 -2.48 1.40 -3.41
C SER A 141 -2.85 1.06 -1.96
N ASP A 142 -4.11 1.27 -1.61
CA ASP A 142 -4.67 0.98 -0.29
C ASP A 142 -5.46 -0.34 -0.25
N GLU A 143 -5.51 -1.11 -1.33
CA GLU A 143 -6.32 -2.34 -1.45
C GLU A 143 -6.04 -3.38 -0.34
N PHE A 144 -4.82 -3.38 0.20
CA PHE A 144 -4.47 -4.28 1.28
C PHE A 144 -4.89 -3.78 2.66
N ARG A 145 -5.15 -2.48 2.83
CA ARG A 145 -5.50 -1.84 4.11
C ARG A 145 -6.97 -2.08 4.47
N SER A 146 -7.27 -1.98 5.75
CA SER A 146 -8.64 -2.07 6.30
C SER A 146 -9.15 -0.68 6.69
N GLY A 147 -10.47 -0.53 6.85
CA GLY A 147 -11.11 0.67 7.42
C GLY A 147 -11.33 1.87 6.48
N GLY A 148 -10.99 1.73 5.20
CA GLY A 148 -11.35 2.71 4.18
C GLY A 148 -10.44 3.96 4.14
N PRO A 149 -10.78 4.95 3.30
CA PRO A 149 -9.92 6.08 2.97
C PRO A 149 -9.68 7.06 4.14
N LEU A 150 -10.68 7.24 5.01
CA LEU A 150 -10.61 8.17 6.14
C LEU A 150 -9.97 7.56 7.39
N LYS A 151 -9.67 6.25 7.38
CA LYS A 151 -9.00 5.64 8.52
C LYS A 151 -7.60 6.21 8.65
N GLN A 152 -7.27 6.65 9.86
CA GLN A 152 -5.94 7.12 10.21
C GLN A 152 -5.02 5.96 10.56
N CYS A 153 -3.81 6.01 10.03
CA CYS A 153 -2.73 5.08 10.33
C CYS A 153 -1.47 5.85 10.71
N LEU A 154 -0.70 5.30 11.65
CA LEU A 154 0.61 5.83 12.00
C LEU A 154 1.54 5.77 10.78
N THR A 155 2.35 6.81 10.59
CA THR A 155 3.36 6.89 9.54
C THR A 155 4.77 6.81 10.11
N SER A 156 4.97 7.46 11.25
CA SER A 156 6.23 7.56 11.98
C SER A 156 6.01 7.36 13.49
N HIS A 157 7.11 7.26 14.23
CA HIS A 157 7.11 7.18 15.69
C HIS A 157 8.29 8.01 16.24
N VAL A 158 8.37 8.22 17.57
CA VAL A 158 9.55 8.83 18.21
C VAL A 158 10.82 8.01 17.95
N GLY A 159 11.94 8.71 17.75
CA GLY A 159 13.15 8.17 17.09
C GLY A 159 12.90 7.90 15.61
N PRO A 160 13.93 7.70 14.76
CA PRO A 160 13.70 7.59 13.32
C PRO A 160 13.11 6.23 12.92
N THR A 161 11.81 6.07 13.13
CA THR A 161 11.05 4.87 12.81
C THR A 161 10.01 5.20 11.74
N THR A 162 10.09 4.51 10.62
CA THR A 162 9.07 4.55 9.55
C THR A 162 8.14 3.35 9.67
N LEU A 163 6.83 3.58 9.58
CA LEU A 163 5.79 2.57 9.77
C LEU A 163 4.92 2.39 8.52
N ALA A 164 4.92 1.17 7.98
CA ALA A 164 3.99 0.73 6.95
C ALA A 164 2.86 -0.07 7.57
N ILE A 165 1.78 0.61 7.96
CA ILE A 165 0.62 -0.05 8.55
C ILE A 165 -0.16 -0.82 7.47
N PHE A 166 -0.28 -2.12 7.70
CA PHE A 166 -1.06 -3.04 6.87
C PHE A 166 -2.47 -3.23 7.45
N HIS A 167 -2.57 -3.36 8.76
CA HIS A 167 -3.82 -3.47 9.49
C HIS A 167 -3.63 -2.93 10.92
N SER A 168 -4.65 -2.26 11.47
CA SER A 168 -4.60 -1.73 12.83
C SER A 168 -5.99 -1.42 13.38
N VAL A 169 -6.20 -1.74 14.66
CA VAL A 169 -7.38 -1.36 15.44
C VAL A 169 -7.38 0.09 15.93
N HIS A 170 -6.27 0.85 15.78
CA HIS A 170 -6.22 2.24 16.23
C HIS A 170 -7.37 3.06 15.61
N TYR A 171 -8.04 3.87 16.42
CA TYR A 171 -9.21 4.70 16.06
C TYR A 171 -10.48 3.94 15.65
N SER A 172 -10.50 2.61 15.73
CA SER A 172 -11.67 1.80 15.35
C SER A 172 -12.05 0.76 16.40
N GLY A 173 -11.15 0.45 17.33
CA GLY A 173 -11.42 -0.49 18.42
C GLY A 173 -11.58 -1.93 17.92
N GLU A 174 -12.34 -2.71 18.68
CA GLU A 174 -12.50 -4.15 18.48
C GLU A 174 -13.14 -4.52 17.14
N ASP A 175 -13.95 -3.63 16.56
CA ASP A 175 -14.69 -3.87 15.32
C ASP A 175 -13.79 -4.12 14.10
N LEU A 176 -12.52 -3.68 14.15
CA LEU A 176 -11.55 -3.97 13.10
C LEU A 176 -10.65 -5.17 13.40
N VAL A 177 -10.71 -5.80 14.57
CA VAL A 177 -9.90 -6.98 14.87
C VAL A 177 -10.19 -8.08 13.84
N LEU A 178 -9.17 -8.60 13.18
CA LEU A 178 -9.31 -9.80 12.36
C LEU A 178 -9.35 -11.01 13.29
N LYS A 179 -10.52 -11.62 13.44
CA LYS A 179 -10.75 -12.79 14.30
C LYS A 179 -10.87 -14.03 13.43
N PHE A 180 -10.05 -15.04 13.70
CA PHE A 180 -10.06 -16.32 12.99
C PHE A 180 -10.45 -17.43 13.95
N GLY A 181 -11.47 -18.20 13.57
CA GLY A 181 -11.91 -19.37 14.31
C GLY A 181 -10.93 -20.54 14.21
N PRO A 182 -11.12 -21.60 15.02
CA PRO A 182 -10.35 -22.82 14.85
C PRO A 182 -10.66 -23.43 13.49
N ASN A 183 -9.63 -23.93 12.82
CA ASN A 183 -9.71 -24.57 11.51
C ASN A 183 -10.24 -23.65 10.40
N GLU A 184 -10.19 -22.32 10.55
CA GLU A 184 -10.64 -21.36 9.53
C GLU A 184 -9.50 -21.03 8.55
N PRO A 185 -9.39 -21.65 7.36
CA PRO A 185 -8.32 -21.33 6.44
C PRO A 185 -8.45 -19.89 5.93
N TRP A 186 -7.35 -19.14 6.01
CA TRP A 186 -7.31 -17.75 5.56
C TRP A 186 -5.97 -17.41 4.93
N LYS A 187 -6.00 -16.61 3.86
CA LYS A 187 -4.80 -16.13 3.18
C LYS A 187 -4.99 -14.72 2.68
N LYS A 188 -4.02 -13.84 2.97
CA LYS A 188 -4.02 -12.45 2.49
C LYS A 188 -2.63 -11.99 2.12
N VAL A 189 -2.57 -11.18 1.08
CA VAL A 189 -1.38 -10.42 0.69
C VAL A 189 -1.50 -9.00 1.26
N PHE A 190 -0.44 -8.55 1.94
CA PHE A 190 -0.29 -7.18 2.39
C PHE A 190 0.81 -6.46 1.63
N GLY A 191 0.52 -5.25 1.14
CA GLY A 191 1.38 -4.51 0.23
C GLY A 191 1.04 -4.73 -1.25
N PRO A 192 1.98 -4.44 -2.17
CA PRO A 192 3.34 -4.00 -1.88
C PRO A 192 3.41 -2.53 -1.46
N VAL A 193 4.35 -2.24 -0.56
CA VAL A 193 4.87 -0.89 -0.33
C VAL A 193 6.25 -0.78 -0.97
N PHE A 194 6.64 0.41 -1.41
CA PHE A 194 7.95 0.66 -1.99
C PHE A 194 8.78 1.51 -1.04
N ILE A 195 10.00 1.05 -0.75
CA ILE A 195 10.97 1.78 0.04
C ILE A 195 11.90 2.48 -0.94
N PHE A 196 11.79 3.81 -1.00
CA PHE A 196 12.54 4.66 -1.90
C PHE A 196 13.65 5.38 -1.16
N LEU A 197 14.81 5.46 -1.79
CA LEU A 197 16.02 6.09 -1.28
C LEU A 197 16.51 7.09 -2.34
N ASN A 198 16.78 8.31 -1.90
CA ASN A 198 17.40 9.34 -2.72
C ASN A 198 18.48 10.07 -1.94
N SER A 199 19.31 10.79 -2.67
CA SER A 199 20.44 11.55 -2.14
C SER A 199 20.64 12.83 -2.93
N LEU A 200 21.18 13.85 -2.27
CA LEU A 200 21.59 15.10 -2.93
C LEU A 200 23.10 15.25 -2.93
N THR A 201 23.59 16.20 -3.72
CA THR A 201 24.96 16.67 -3.63
C THR A 201 25.13 17.67 -2.49
N ASP A 202 26.35 17.83 -1.98
CA ASP A 202 26.63 18.72 -0.85
C ASP A 202 26.26 20.17 -1.19
N GLY A 203 25.48 20.81 -0.31
CA GLY A 203 25.06 22.22 -0.44
C GLY A 203 23.65 22.44 -0.99
N ASP A 204 22.98 21.39 -1.49
CA ASP A 204 21.58 21.46 -1.89
C ASP A 204 20.63 21.55 -0.68
N ASP A 205 19.44 22.13 -0.88
CA ASP A 205 18.38 22.15 0.14
C ASP A 205 17.87 20.71 0.42
N PRO A 206 18.01 20.18 1.65
CA PRO A 206 17.54 18.85 2.00
C PRO A 206 16.05 18.61 1.72
N LEU A 207 15.22 19.66 1.67
CA LEU A 207 13.80 19.54 1.35
C LEU A 207 13.54 19.08 -0.10
N LEU A 208 14.54 19.18 -1.00
CA LEU A 208 14.45 18.61 -2.34
C LEU A 208 14.32 17.08 -2.31
N LEU A 209 14.83 16.41 -1.26
CA LEU A 209 14.64 14.97 -1.08
C LEU A 209 13.15 14.60 -0.94
N TRP A 210 12.37 15.45 -0.26
CA TRP A 210 10.93 15.27 -0.09
C TRP A 210 10.18 15.50 -1.40
N GLU A 211 10.53 16.54 -2.16
CA GLU A 211 9.90 16.83 -3.44
C GLU A 211 10.10 15.69 -4.45
N ASP A 212 11.32 15.15 -4.56
CA ASP A 212 11.60 13.98 -5.39
C ASP A 212 10.84 12.73 -4.91
N ALA A 213 10.79 12.49 -3.59
CA ALA A 213 10.02 11.36 -3.04
C ALA A 213 8.53 11.46 -3.37
N LYS A 214 7.94 12.66 -3.30
CA LYS A 214 6.56 12.90 -3.75
C LYS A 214 6.41 12.60 -5.23
N GLN A 215 7.32 13.07 -6.09
CA GLN A 215 7.26 12.78 -7.53
C GLN A 215 7.30 11.28 -7.80
N GLN A 216 8.20 10.54 -7.12
CA GLN A 216 8.21 9.07 -7.19
C GLN A 216 6.91 8.44 -6.69
N GLY A 217 6.33 8.97 -5.62
CA GLY A 217 5.03 8.55 -5.12
C GLY A 217 3.93 8.63 -6.18
N HIS A 218 3.82 9.80 -6.83
CA HIS A 218 2.87 10.01 -7.92
C HIS A 218 3.12 9.03 -9.07
N LEU A 219 4.38 8.87 -9.52
CA LEU A 219 4.74 7.93 -10.58
C LEU A 219 4.36 6.48 -10.24
N HIS A 220 4.57 6.06 -9.00
CA HIS A 220 4.19 4.73 -8.54
C HIS A 220 2.67 4.53 -8.50
N THR A 221 1.90 5.54 -8.08
CA THR A 221 0.44 5.52 -8.16
C THR A 221 -0.04 5.47 -9.61
N TYR A 222 0.50 6.30 -10.50
CA TYR A 222 0.15 6.28 -11.93
C TYR A 222 0.46 4.92 -12.55
N ARG A 223 1.67 4.37 -12.35
CA ARG A 223 2.01 3.03 -12.86
C ARG A 223 1.11 1.94 -12.29
N PHE A 224 0.65 2.07 -11.04
CA PHE A 224 -0.33 1.13 -10.49
C PHE A 224 -1.67 1.25 -11.24
N CYS A 225 -2.17 2.46 -11.45
CA CYS A 225 -3.41 2.74 -12.18
C CYS A 225 -3.32 2.40 -13.67
N ASP A 226 -2.19 2.60 -14.36
CA ASP A 226 -2.02 2.20 -15.77
C ASP A 226 -2.10 0.68 -15.96
N ASN A 227 -1.84 -0.07 -14.88
CA ASN A 227 -2.02 -1.50 -14.85
C ASN A 227 -3.44 -1.92 -14.41
N VAL A 228 -4.31 -0.99 -13.98
CA VAL A 228 -5.67 -1.25 -13.46
C VAL A 228 -6.67 -0.23 -14.04
N TRP A 229 -7.50 -0.69 -14.97
CA TRP A 229 -8.49 0.11 -15.67
C TRP A 229 -9.87 -0.10 -15.06
N THR A 230 -10.54 0.97 -14.63
CA THR A 230 -11.94 0.93 -14.20
C THR A 230 -12.83 1.55 -15.27
N PHE A 231 -13.88 0.83 -15.66
CA PHE A 231 -14.86 1.25 -16.64
C PHE A 231 -16.24 1.31 -15.99
N ILE A 232 -17.00 2.36 -16.27
CA ILE A 232 -18.43 2.40 -16.00
C ILE A 232 -19.13 2.14 -17.32
N LEU A 233 -19.74 0.97 -17.44
CA LEU A 233 -20.58 0.64 -18.57
C LEU A 233 -22.00 1.12 -18.31
N GLN A 234 -22.62 1.75 -19.32
CA GLN A 234 -24.03 2.14 -19.31
C GLN A 234 -24.77 1.40 -20.42
N GLY A 235 -25.94 0.85 -20.11
CA GLY A 235 -26.77 0.11 -21.09
C GLY A 235 -26.10 -1.12 -21.71
N ALA A 236 -25.13 -1.74 -21.01
CA ALA A 236 -24.36 -2.84 -21.56
C ALA A 236 -25.13 -4.16 -21.53
N THR A 237 -25.10 -4.88 -22.64
CA THR A 237 -25.63 -6.24 -22.74
C THR A 237 -24.49 -7.25 -22.66
N PHE A 238 -24.48 -8.04 -21.59
CA PHE A 238 -23.56 -9.14 -21.38
C PHE A 238 -24.15 -10.41 -21.98
N LYS A 239 -23.42 -11.04 -22.90
CA LYS A 239 -23.78 -12.33 -23.49
C LYS A 239 -22.78 -13.40 -23.02
N SER A 240 -23.30 -14.53 -22.56
CA SER A 240 -22.57 -15.77 -22.37
C SER A 240 -23.26 -16.88 -23.17
N GLU A 241 -22.68 -18.08 -23.22
CA GLU A 241 -23.30 -19.22 -23.93
C GLU A 241 -24.68 -19.59 -23.38
N GLU A 242 -24.96 -19.25 -22.11
CA GLU A 242 -26.20 -19.64 -21.42
C GLU A 242 -27.16 -18.47 -21.16
N CYS A 243 -26.70 -17.21 -21.18
CA CYS A 243 -27.55 -16.07 -20.85
C CYS A 243 -27.18 -14.77 -21.58
N GLN A 244 -28.19 -13.94 -21.80
CA GLN A 244 -28.05 -12.55 -22.25
C GLN A 244 -28.72 -11.63 -21.23
N GLU A 245 -27.95 -10.74 -20.62
CA GLU A 245 -28.43 -9.79 -19.61
C GLU A 245 -28.05 -8.37 -20.01
N THR A 246 -29.02 -7.45 -19.99
CA THR A 246 -28.76 -6.01 -20.19
C THR A 246 -28.85 -5.30 -18.86
N VAL A 247 -27.82 -4.54 -18.49
CA VAL A 247 -27.79 -3.75 -17.26
C VAL A 247 -27.72 -2.27 -17.58
N SER A 248 -28.46 -1.48 -16.80
CA SER A 248 -28.49 -0.01 -16.95
C SER A 248 -27.14 0.62 -16.65
N GLN A 249 -26.44 0.13 -15.63
CA GLN A 249 -25.10 0.57 -15.26
C GLN A 249 -24.31 -0.55 -14.58
N ARG A 250 -23.02 -0.70 -14.91
CA ARG A 250 -22.12 -1.65 -14.23
C ARG A 250 -20.68 -1.17 -14.21
N GLU A 251 -20.03 -1.30 -13.06
CA GLU A 251 -18.59 -1.07 -12.91
C GLU A 251 -17.80 -2.32 -13.26
N MET A 252 -16.78 -2.19 -14.10
CA MET A 252 -15.82 -3.25 -14.42
C MET A 252 -14.41 -2.80 -14.13
N VAL A 253 -13.60 -3.68 -13.54
CA VAL A 253 -12.18 -3.46 -13.28
C VAL A 253 -11.38 -4.47 -14.11
N ALA A 254 -10.45 -3.98 -14.92
CA ALA A 254 -9.54 -4.79 -15.73
C ALA A 254 -8.10 -4.54 -15.31
N ARG A 255 -7.26 -5.58 -15.33
CA ARG A 255 -5.84 -5.46 -14.97
C ARG A 255 -4.96 -5.92 -16.11
N LYS A 256 -3.89 -5.18 -16.42
CA LYS A 256 -2.86 -5.60 -17.37
C LYS A 256 -2.13 -6.84 -16.83
N LYS A 257 -2.23 -7.96 -17.55
CA LYS A 257 -1.42 -9.16 -17.27
C LYS A 257 -0.02 -8.94 -17.84
N VAL A 258 1.00 -8.95 -16.98
CA VAL A 258 2.40 -8.78 -17.41
C VAL A 258 2.96 -10.14 -17.87
N GLY A 259 3.22 -10.25 -19.17
CA GLY A 259 3.90 -11.38 -19.83
C GLY A 259 4.35 -10.93 -21.22
N ALA A 260 5.54 -11.32 -21.64
CA ALA A 260 6.18 -10.85 -22.87
C ALA A 260 5.33 -11.15 -24.12
N GLY A 261 4.76 -10.11 -24.73
CA GLY A 261 3.96 -10.19 -25.94
C GLY A 261 3.09 -8.95 -26.11
N LEU A 262 2.91 -8.49 -27.36
CA LEU A 262 2.03 -7.38 -27.71
C LEU A 262 0.67 -7.51 -27.00
N ILE A 263 0.13 -6.37 -26.53
CA ILE A 263 -1.16 -6.28 -25.88
C ILE A 263 -2.25 -6.62 -26.90
N THR A 264 -2.67 -7.88 -26.94
CA THR A 264 -4.00 -8.25 -27.42
C THR A 264 -4.95 -8.21 -26.23
N CYS A 265 -6.13 -7.60 -26.41
CA CYS A 265 -7.28 -7.60 -25.48
C CYS A 265 -7.87 -9.01 -25.23
N ARG A 266 -7.03 -10.03 -25.02
CA ARG A 266 -7.41 -11.44 -24.90
C ARG A 266 -7.60 -11.90 -23.45
N ASN A 267 -7.17 -11.12 -22.45
CA ASN A 267 -7.14 -11.57 -21.05
C ASN A 267 -7.83 -10.58 -20.10
N PHE A 268 -9.14 -10.37 -20.25
CA PHE A 268 -9.95 -9.77 -19.19
C PHE A 268 -10.34 -10.86 -18.19
N VAL A 269 -10.15 -10.60 -16.89
CA VAL A 269 -10.76 -11.40 -15.82
C VAL A 269 -11.88 -10.55 -15.24
N THR A 270 -13.13 -10.89 -15.55
CA THR A 270 -14.31 -10.26 -14.94
C THR A 270 -14.67 -11.02 -13.66
N LYS A 271 -14.76 -10.33 -12.52
CA LYS A 271 -15.33 -10.92 -11.30
C LYS A 271 -16.72 -10.37 -11.11
N VAL A 272 -17.72 -11.13 -11.56
CA VAL A 272 -19.13 -10.76 -11.48
C VAL A 272 -19.71 -11.18 -10.13
N LYS A 273 -20.08 -10.23 -9.27
CA LYS A 273 -20.85 -10.53 -8.04
C LYS A 273 -22.30 -10.84 -8.43
N GLY A 274 -22.74 -12.08 -8.22
CA GLY A 274 -24.13 -12.50 -8.45
C GLY A 274 -24.32 -13.74 -9.34
N LEU A 275 -23.29 -14.19 -10.06
CA LEU A 275 -23.32 -15.47 -10.79
C LEU A 275 -22.46 -16.51 -10.07
N LYS A 276 -23.08 -17.63 -9.67
CA LYS A 276 -22.38 -18.84 -9.24
C LYS A 276 -21.75 -19.52 -10.46
N ALA A 277 -20.65 -19.01 -10.98
CA ALA A 277 -19.77 -19.77 -11.86
C ALA A 277 -18.37 -19.15 -11.86
N ALA A 278 -17.43 -19.84 -11.22
CA ALA A 278 -16.02 -19.64 -11.48
C ALA A 278 -15.70 -20.36 -12.80
N ALA A 279 -15.66 -19.61 -13.91
CA ALA A 279 -15.11 -20.10 -15.16
C ALA A 279 -14.48 -18.92 -15.90
N ASN A 280 -13.33 -19.17 -16.54
CA ASN A 280 -12.69 -18.27 -17.49
C ASN A 280 -13.59 -18.10 -18.73
N VAL A 281 -14.67 -17.34 -18.62
CA VAL A 281 -15.56 -17.06 -19.74
C VAL A 281 -15.14 -15.73 -20.36
N GLY A 282 -14.62 -15.79 -21.58
CA GLY A 282 -14.33 -14.59 -22.37
C GLY A 282 -15.63 -13.93 -22.81
N TYR A 283 -15.78 -12.63 -22.54
CA TYR A 283 -16.90 -11.83 -23.03
C TYR A 283 -16.44 -11.04 -24.27
N THR A 284 -17.18 -11.10 -25.37
CA THR A 284 -17.01 -10.22 -26.53
C THR A 284 -17.87 -8.97 -26.36
N MET A 285 -17.25 -7.79 -26.44
CA MET A 285 -17.94 -6.51 -26.53
C MET A 285 -17.81 -5.96 -27.96
N ASP A 286 -18.92 -5.50 -28.52
CA ASP A 286 -18.97 -4.84 -29.82
C ASP A 286 -19.22 -3.35 -29.57
N SER A 287 -18.19 -2.51 -29.74
CA SER A 287 -18.36 -1.05 -29.64
C SER A 287 -17.29 -0.31 -30.45
N GLU A 288 -17.49 -0.19 -31.76
CA GLU A 288 -16.63 0.60 -32.65
C GLU A 288 -16.60 2.11 -32.33
N SER A 289 -17.49 2.64 -31.48
CA SER A 289 -17.64 4.10 -31.30
C SER A 289 -17.16 4.69 -29.96
N PHE A 290 -16.65 3.89 -29.01
CA PHE A 290 -16.39 4.40 -27.64
C PHE A 290 -14.95 4.89 -27.40
N PHE A 291 -13.96 4.43 -28.17
CA PHE A 291 -12.55 4.68 -27.86
C PHE A 291 -11.94 5.95 -28.50
N GLU A 292 -12.62 6.60 -29.45
CA GLU A 292 -12.06 7.79 -30.13
C GLU A 292 -12.16 9.10 -29.34
N THR A 293 -13.08 9.22 -28.37
CA THR A 293 -13.48 10.55 -27.87
C THR A 293 -12.78 10.99 -26.57
N GLN A 294 -12.20 10.07 -25.78
CA GLN A 294 -11.56 10.40 -24.49
C GLN A 294 -10.02 10.55 -24.56
N TYR A 295 -9.37 10.15 -25.66
CA TYR A 295 -7.91 10.07 -25.71
C TYR A 295 -7.19 11.19 -26.48
N LYS A 296 -7.89 12.23 -26.93
CA LYS A 296 -7.27 13.41 -27.58
C LYS A 296 -6.67 14.44 -26.61
N ARG A 297 -6.82 14.31 -25.28
CA ARG A 297 -6.40 15.37 -24.34
C ARG A 297 -5.08 15.15 -23.60
N THR A 298 -4.39 14.02 -23.73
CA THR A 298 -3.22 13.77 -22.86
C THR A 298 -1.99 13.13 -23.52
N VAL A 299 -2.04 12.70 -24.78
CA VAL A 299 -0.84 12.16 -25.45
C VAL A 299 -0.76 12.65 -26.89
N GLN A 300 -0.01 13.73 -27.13
CA GLN A 300 0.59 13.99 -28.45
C GLN A 300 1.68 12.95 -28.68
N ASN A 301 1.30 11.78 -29.17
CA ASN A 301 2.10 10.95 -30.06
C ASN A 301 1.24 9.82 -30.60
N SER A 302 1.09 9.82 -31.92
CA SER A 302 0.30 8.92 -32.73
C SER A 302 0.68 7.46 -32.51
N THR A 303 -0.10 6.74 -31.71
CA THR A 303 -0.12 5.27 -31.73
C THR A 303 -1.49 4.83 -32.22
N LYS A 304 -1.57 4.42 -33.49
CA LYS A 304 -2.75 3.76 -34.04
C LYS A 304 -2.74 2.31 -33.58
N PHE A 305 -3.79 1.85 -32.90
CA PHE A 305 -3.96 0.43 -32.59
C PHE A 305 -4.87 -0.21 -33.64
N LEU A 306 -4.37 -1.26 -34.29
CA LEU A 306 -5.13 -2.15 -35.18
C LEU A 306 -5.67 -3.30 -34.32
N ILE A 307 -6.99 -3.42 -34.20
CA ILE A 307 -7.61 -4.58 -33.55
C ILE A 307 -7.82 -5.64 -34.63
N LEU A 308 -7.02 -6.71 -34.58
CA LEU A 308 -7.16 -7.87 -35.46
C LEU A 308 -8.13 -8.88 -34.82
N TYR A 309 -9.19 -9.23 -35.54
CA TYR A 309 -9.99 -10.42 -35.27
C TYR A 309 -9.26 -11.63 -35.84
N SER A 310 -9.00 -12.66 -35.04
CA SER A 310 -8.76 -14.01 -35.57
C SER A 310 -9.81 -14.96 -35.02
N SER A 311 -10.70 -15.43 -35.89
CA SER A 311 -11.48 -16.63 -35.64
C SER A 311 -10.53 -17.82 -35.84
N GLU A 312 -10.13 -18.49 -34.75
CA GLU A 312 -9.60 -19.85 -34.86
C GLU A 312 -10.77 -20.80 -34.64
N THR A 313 -11.37 -21.25 -35.74
CA THR A 313 -12.14 -22.49 -35.77
C THR A 313 -11.16 -23.65 -35.71
N THR A 314 -11.09 -24.36 -34.58
CA THR A 314 -10.56 -25.74 -34.59
C THR A 314 -11.60 -26.65 -35.24
N PRO A 315 -11.27 -27.40 -36.31
CA PRO A 315 -12.14 -28.45 -36.82
C PRO A 315 -12.16 -29.61 -35.83
N SER A 316 -13.34 -30.14 -35.61
CA SER A 316 -13.57 -31.43 -34.96
C SER A 316 -12.86 -32.56 -35.69
N VAL A 317 -12.06 -33.36 -34.96
CA VAL A 317 -12.05 -34.82 -35.01
C VAL A 317 -11.81 -35.33 -33.59
#